data_AF-A0A3D0EQ77-F1
#
_entry.id   AF-A0A3D0EQ77-F1
#
_cell.length_a   1.000
_cell.length_b   1.000
_cell.length_c   1.000
_cell.angle_alpha   90.00
_cell.angle_beta   90.00
_cell.angle_gamma   90.00
#
_symmetry.space_group_name_H-M   'P 1'
#
loop_
_entity.id
_entity.type
_entity.pdbx_description
1 polymer ?
#
loop_
_entity_poly.entity_id
_entity_poly.type
_entity_poly.pdbx_seq_one_letter_code
_entity_poly.pdbx_strand_id
1 'polypeptide(L)'
;MESINLIKILLFAMMGGYATFLANRSIAVYHDGLRPIMPEFINGNMSRKELAGISFAISIGFITGFAMPITLATGVIVIHIVLLTADIIGVSFNNTKLAVLLGTIYGALVTVALDGIIKGFAYLPVNFLDALAAVGDPIIYAFVAFPAIAVGYQFGKKAGLITIIFSFLGRVVIERINPLTVAGNEISLSPEGIAMLVGMICLLFFASRDKSRSEEIEHSMFDDNIKRIRKNIFYLMPMAALIAITAHYHWLAGEPIAAALVGKGSMTSAAIVAIVQALAFMPLIITTAMISGVYGTNGWCDWFLGLGYLAPNPLVAGILGASAMGIEVKSLSRIGRAMNRFPALKMSGDNIRTSMTQILEIALLVGGVNAGNQIWAGTGMFVVVSLYILNEISGRPVMKLAAGPIAAIIVGVLANIFAVLGLHIVA
;
A
#
# COMPACT_ATOMS: atom_id res chain seq x y z
N MET A 1 -2.46 -28.95 4.74
CA MET A 1 -1.85 -28.06 3.72
C MET A 1 -2.81 -27.76 2.57
N GLU A 2 -3.48 -28.75 1.98
CA GLU A 2 -4.43 -28.51 0.87
C GLU A 2 -5.65 -27.64 1.27
N SER A 3 -6.22 -27.85 2.46
CA SER A 3 -7.35 -27.06 2.97
C SER A 3 -7.02 -25.57 3.16
N ILE A 4 -5.81 -25.26 3.62
CA ILE A 4 -5.33 -23.88 3.84
C ILE A 4 -5.15 -23.15 2.49
N ASN A 5 -4.60 -23.85 1.49
CA ASN A 5 -4.46 -23.30 0.13
C ASN A 5 -5.83 -23.03 -0.50
N LEU A 6 -6.82 -23.90 -0.29
CA LEU A 6 -8.17 -23.66 -0.77
C LEU A 6 -8.80 -22.42 -0.12
N ILE A 7 -8.63 -22.23 1.20
CA ILE A 7 -9.11 -21.03 1.90
C ILE A 7 -8.45 -19.77 1.35
N LYS A 8 -7.14 -19.78 1.12
CA LYS A 8 -6.40 -18.67 0.51
C LYS A 8 -6.99 -18.31 -0.86
N ILE A 9 -7.16 -19.30 -1.73
CA ILE A 9 -7.74 -19.09 -3.08
C ILE A 9 -9.15 -18.49 -2.96
N LEU A 10 -10.01 -19.05 -2.09
CA LEU A 10 -11.39 -18.57 -1.91
C LEU A 10 -11.45 -17.14 -1.39
N LEU A 11 -10.63 -16.78 -0.39
CA LEU A 11 -10.59 -15.42 0.16
C LEU A 11 -10.18 -14.40 -0.89
N PHE A 12 -9.13 -14.68 -1.66
CA PHE A 12 -8.69 -13.78 -2.73
C PHE A 12 -9.67 -13.73 -3.90
N ALA A 13 -10.33 -14.84 -4.25
CA ALA A 13 -11.39 -14.88 -5.26
C ALA A 13 -12.60 -14.03 -4.85
N MET A 14 -13.03 -14.13 -3.59
CA MET A 14 -14.09 -13.28 -3.04
C MET A 14 -13.66 -11.81 -3.02
N MET A 15 -12.43 -11.53 -2.58
CA MET A 15 -11.89 -10.17 -2.53
C MET A 15 -11.83 -9.52 -3.91
N GLY A 16 -11.28 -10.21 -4.91
CA GLY A 16 -11.19 -9.72 -6.29
C GLY A 16 -12.57 -9.48 -6.89
N GLY A 17 -13.46 -10.47 -6.80
CA GLY A 17 -14.83 -10.34 -7.33
C GLY A 17 -15.63 -9.23 -6.66
N TYR A 18 -15.55 -9.12 -5.34
CA TYR A 18 -16.29 -8.12 -4.58
C TYR A 18 -15.75 -6.71 -4.78
N ALA A 19 -14.42 -6.53 -4.81
CA ALA A 19 -13.82 -5.25 -5.18
C ALA A 19 -14.23 -4.82 -6.61
N THR A 20 -14.23 -5.76 -7.56
CA THR A 20 -14.69 -5.49 -8.93
C THR A 20 -16.15 -5.10 -8.99
N PHE A 21 -17.02 -5.72 -8.17
CA PHE A 21 -18.42 -5.30 -8.03
C PHE A 21 -18.53 -3.84 -7.57
N LEU A 22 -17.78 -3.46 -6.52
CA LEU A 22 -17.79 -2.10 -5.97
C LEU A 22 -17.33 -1.06 -7.00
N ALA A 23 -16.26 -1.35 -7.74
CA ALA A 23 -15.74 -0.49 -8.80
C ALA A 23 -16.72 -0.38 -9.98
N ASN A 24 -17.29 -1.50 -10.43
CA ASN A 24 -18.23 -1.55 -11.55
C ASN A 24 -19.49 -0.71 -11.31
N ARG A 25 -19.98 -0.73 -10.05
CA ARG A 25 -21.15 0.02 -9.60
C ARG A 25 -20.81 1.43 -9.13
N SER A 26 -19.55 1.86 -9.25
CA SER A 26 -19.07 3.17 -8.80
C SER A 26 -19.46 3.47 -7.34
N ILE A 27 -19.33 2.45 -6.49
CA ILE A 27 -19.53 2.52 -5.04
C ILE A 27 -18.20 2.84 -4.36
N ALA A 28 -17.15 2.11 -4.72
CA ALA A 28 -15.80 2.31 -4.24
C ALA A 28 -14.79 1.96 -5.32
N VAL A 29 -13.66 2.64 -5.30
CA VAL A 29 -12.45 2.27 -6.06
C VAL A 29 -11.26 2.36 -5.13
N TYR A 30 -10.25 1.54 -5.36
CA TYR A 30 -9.04 1.52 -4.55
C TYR A 30 -8.07 2.62 -4.98
N HIS A 31 -7.89 2.84 -6.28
CA HIS A 31 -6.90 3.79 -6.78
C HIS A 31 -7.29 5.24 -6.43
N ASP A 32 -6.47 5.89 -5.61
CA ASP A 32 -6.70 7.27 -5.17
C ASP A 32 -6.82 8.27 -6.34
N GLY A 33 -5.98 8.14 -7.36
CA GLY A 33 -6.06 8.93 -8.59
C GLY A 33 -7.30 8.68 -9.46
N LEU A 34 -7.99 7.55 -9.30
CA LEU A 34 -9.23 7.26 -10.03
C LEU A 34 -10.44 7.94 -9.38
N ARG A 35 -10.50 8.00 -8.04
CA ARG A 35 -11.63 8.59 -7.30
C ARG A 35 -12.01 10.00 -7.79
N PRO A 36 -11.08 10.98 -7.94
CA PRO A 36 -11.41 12.32 -8.44
C PRO A 36 -11.97 12.35 -9.87
N ILE A 37 -11.74 11.30 -10.66
CA ILE A 37 -12.16 11.22 -12.08
C ILE A 37 -13.55 10.59 -12.20
N MET A 38 -13.96 9.79 -11.21
CA MET A 38 -15.26 9.11 -11.20
C MET A 38 -16.48 10.02 -11.44
N PRO A 39 -16.52 11.29 -10.96
CA PRO A 39 -17.63 12.21 -11.25
C PRO A 39 -17.87 12.43 -12.73
N GLU A 40 -16.83 12.54 -13.56
CA GLU A 40 -16.99 12.73 -15.00
C GLU A 40 -17.71 11.55 -15.64
N PHE A 41 -17.42 10.33 -15.18
CA PHE A 41 -18.11 9.13 -15.63
C PHE A 41 -19.55 9.06 -15.08
N ILE A 42 -19.74 9.34 -13.78
CA ILE A 42 -21.05 9.27 -13.11
C ILE A 42 -22.04 10.29 -13.70
N ASN A 43 -21.55 11.47 -14.07
CA ASN A 43 -22.35 12.55 -14.64
C ASN A 43 -22.56 12.40 -16.17
N GLY A 44 -21.94 11.40 -16.81
CA GLY A 44 -22.10 11.12 -18.23
C GLY A 44 -21.19 11.92 -19.16
N ASN A 45 -20.24 12.69 -18.62
CA ASN A 45 -19.26 13.47 -19.39
C ASN A 45 -18.11 12.62 -19.93
N MET A 46 -17.90 11.43 -19.39
CA MET A 46 -16.85 10.50 -19.77
C MET A 46 -17.44 9.12 -20.11
N SER A 47 -16.96 8.53 -21.20
CA SER A 47 -17.34 7.18 -21.57
C SER A 47 -16.65 6.14 -20.68
N ARG A 48 -17.25 4.95 -20.56
CA ARG A 48 -16.63 3.83 -19.83
C ARG A 48 -15.27 3.44 -20.41
N LYS A 49 -15.09 3.54 -21.73
CA LYS A 49 -13.85 3.18 -22.42
C LYS A 49 -12.71 4.14 -22.04
N GLU A 50 -13.00 5.43 -21.95
CA GLU A 50 -12.03 6.44 -21.48
C GLU A 50 -11.66 6.19 -20.03
N LEU A 51 -12.65 5.97 -19.14
CA LEU A 51 -12.39 5.65 -17.73
C LEU A 51 -11.53 4.39 -17.58
N ALA A 52 -11.78 3.36 -18.39
CA ALA A 52 -10.99 2.14 -18.41
C ALA A 52 -9.53 2.37 -18.84
N GLY A 53 -9.32 3.17 -19.88
CA GLY A 53 -7.98 3.55 -20.33
C GLY A 53 -7.20 4.31 -19.26
N ILE A 54 -7.85 5.27 -18.59
CA ILE A 54 -7.27 6.02 -17.48
C ILE A 54 -6.93 5.08 -16.32
N SER A 55 -7.89 4.25 -15.88
CA SER A 55 -7.71 3.30 -14.78
C SER A 55 -6.56 2.34 -15.04
N PHE A 56 -6.45 1.79 -16.26
CA PHE A 56 -5.34 0.94 -16.66
C PHE A 56 -4.00 1.68 -16.58
N ALA A 57 -3.91 2.87 -17.21
CA ALA A 57 -2.68 3.64 -17.30
C ALA A 57 -2.11 4.02 -15.92
N ILE A 58 -2.97 4.47 -15.00
CA ILE A 58 -2.52 4.86 -13.65
C ILE A 58 -2.21 3.65 -12.78
N SER A 59 -2.89 2.51 -12.97
CA SER A 59 -2.80 1.35 -12.08
C SER A 59 -1.70 0.36 -12.45
N ILE A 60 -1.48 0.10 -13.75
CA ILE A 60 -0.60 -0.97 -14.21
C ILE A 60 0.81 -0.81 -13.65
N GLY A 61 1.28 0.43 -13.62
CA GLY A 61 2.57 0.79 -13.09
C GLY A 61 2.76 0.47 -11.60
N PHE A 62 1.74 0.72 -10.77
CA PHE A 62 1.78 0.30 -9.36
C PHE A 62 1.70 -1.22 -9.21
N ILE A 63 0.94 -1.92 -10.05
CA ILE A 63 0.82 -3.37 -9.98
C ILE A 63 2.16 -4.05 -10.34
N THR A 64 2.67 -3.78 -11.54
CA THR A 64 3.87 -4.45 -12.06
C THR A 64 5.13 -3.89 -11.43
N GLY A 65 5.12 -2.60 -11.15
CA GLY A 65 6.32 -1.90 -10.73
C GLY A 65 6.54 -1.91 -9.22
N PHE A 66 5.47 -1.86 -8.45
CA PHE A 66 5.57 -1.64 -7.02
C PHE A 66 5.11 -2.87 -6.25
N ALA A 67 3.91 -3.37 -6.53
CA ALA A 67 3.27 -4.41 -5.74
C ALA A 67 3.86 -5.81 -6.01
N MET A 68 4.07 -6.15 -7.29
CA MET A 68 4.56 -7.47 -7.69
C MET A 68 5.99 -7.76 -7.20
N PRO A 69 6.99 -6.86 -7.36
CA PRO A 69 8.33 -7.18 -6.91
C PRO A 69 8.43 -7.34 -5.40
N ILE A 70 7.70 -6.53 -4.63
CA ILE A 70 7.64 -6.65 -3.17
C ILE A 70 6.96 -7.96 -2.77
N THR A 71 5.88 -8.33 -3.46
CA THR A 71 5.18 -9.60 -3.21
C THR A 71 6.10 -10.81 -3.42
N LEU A 72 6.93 -10.77 -4.46
CA LEU A 72 7.92 -11.82 -4.73
C LEU A 72 9.04 -11.82 -3.69
N ALA A 73 9.47 -10.64 -3.24
CA ALA A 73 10.51 -10.48 -2.22
C ALA A 73 10.05 -10.99 -0.84
N THR A 74 8.83 -10.66 -0.42
CA THR A 74 8.35 -10.95 0.94
C THR A 74 7.53 -12.23 1.05
N GLY A 75 7.06 -12.77 -0.08
CA GLY A 75 6.09 -13.86 -0.13
C GLY A 75 4.67 -13.46 0.30
N VAL A 76 4.43 -12.17 0.60
CA VAL A 76 3.13 -11.64 1.05
C VAL A 76 2.50 -10.85 -0.07
N ILE A 77 1.24 -11.13 -0.42
CA ILE A 77 0.57 -10.42 -1.51
C ILE A 77 0.29 -8.98 -1.09
N VAL A 78 0.87 -8.04 -1.84
CA VAL A 78 0.54 -6.62 -1.72
C VAL A 78 -0.84 -6.36 -2.31
N ILE A 79 -1.72 -5.73 -1.52
CA ILE A 79 -3.15 -5.53 -1.81
C ILE A 79 -3.42 -4.83 -3.15
N HIS A 80 -2.49 -3.98 -3.57
CA HIS A 80 -2.46 -3.31 -4.87
C HIS A 80 -2.62 -4.29 -6.04
N ILE A 81 -2.03 -5.49 -6.00
CA ILE A 81 -2.15 -6.49 -7.07
C ILE A 81 -3.61 -6.87 -7.32
N VAL A 82 -4.39 -6.98 -6.23
CA VAL A 82 -5.79 -7.43 -6.29
C VAL A 82 -6.70 -6.25 -6.57
N LEU A 83 -6.61 -5.20 -5.76
CA LEU A 83 -7.62 -4.13 -5.77
C LEU A 83 -7.47 -3.16 -6.94
N LEU A 84 -6.24 -2.87 -7.39
CA LEU A 84 -6.06 -2.07 -8.60
C LEU A 84 -6.52 -2.82 -9.85
N THR A 85 -6.24 -4.12 -9.93
CA THR A 85 -6.76 -4.94 -11.04
C THR A 85 -8.28 -5.04 -10.98
N ALA A 86 -8.85 -5.14 -9.78
CA ALA A 86 -10.29 -5.13 -9.59
C ALA A 86 -10.93 -3.81 -10.04
N ASP A 87 -10.28 -2.67 -9.82
CA ASP A 87 -10.70 -1.38 -10.36
C ASP A 87 -10.68 -1.39 -11.89
N ILE A 88 -9.56 -1.81 -12.51
CA ILE A 88 -9.42 -1.88 -13.97
C ILE A 88 -10.54 -2.74 -14.57
N ILE A 89 -10.73 -3.96 -14.08
CA ILE A 89 -11.79 -4.87 -14.56
C ILE A 89 -13.17 -4.24 -14.31
N GLY A 90 -13.40 -3.71 -13.10
CA GLY A 90 -14.68 -3.16 -12.69
C GLY A 90 -15.11 -2.00 -13.57
N VAL A 91 -14.20 -1.07 -13.89
CA VAL A 91 -14.53 0.04 -14.77
C VAL A 91 -14.58 -0.37 -16.24
N SER A 92 -13.89 -1.43 -16.67
CA SER A 92 -13.81 -1.81 -18.10
C SER A 92 -15.08 -2.41 -18.68
N PHE A 93 -15.87 -3.15 -17.89
CA PHE A 93 -17.01 -3.90 -18.40
C PHE A 93 -18.35 -3.26 -18.04
N ASN A 94 -19.29 -3.20 -18.99
CA ASN A 94 -20.67 -2.77 -18.71
C ASN A 94 -21.48 -3.82 -17.93
N ASN A 95 -21.23 -5.11 -18.19
CA ASN A 95 -21.95 -6.20 -17.55
C ASN A 95 -21.31 -6.53 -16.19
N THR A 96 -22.01 -6.20 -15.10
CA THR A 96 -21.54 -6.45 -13.73
C THR A 96 -21.25 -7.93 -13.46
N LYS A 97 -22.06 -8.86 -13.98
CA LYS A 97 -21.86 -10.30 -13.74
C LYS A 97 -20.55 -10.78 -14.38
N LEU A 98 -20.29 -10.34 -15.61
CA LEU A 98 -19.05 -10.65 -16.31
C LEU A 98 -17.84 -10.02 -15.61
N ALA A 99 -17.94 -8.74 -15.21
CA ALA A 99 -16.87 -8.06 -14.49
C ALA A 99 -16.51 -8.82 -13.21
N VAL A 100 -17.51 -9.13 -12.38
CA VAL A 100 -17.32 -9.86 -11.11
C VAL A 100 -16.72 -11.24 -11.36
N LEU A 101 -17.18 -11.99 -12.35
CA LEU A 101 -16.60 -13.28 -12.71
C LEU A 101 -15.10 -13.16 -13.03
N LEU A 102 -14.72 -12.17 -13.84
CA LEU A 102 -13.31 -11.93 -14.18
C LEU A 102 -12.49 -11.50 -12.96
N GLY A 103 -13.03 -10.64 -12.10
CA GLY A 103 -12.39 -10.24 -10.84
C GLY A 103 -12.20 -11.44 -9.88
N THR A 104 -13.18 -12.34 -9.80
CA THR A 104 -13.11 -13.56 -8.99
C THR A 104 -12.05 -14.52 -9.52
N ILE A 105 -12.03 -14.76 -10.84
CA ILE A 105 -11.03 -15.60 -11.49
C ILE A 105 -9.63 -15.02 -11.27
N TYR A 106 -9.45 -13.72 -11.47
CA TYR A 106 -8.17 -13.06 -11.26
C TYR A 106 -7.70 -13.18 -9.81
N GLY A 107 -8.57 -12.91 -8.84
CA GLY A 107 -8.25 -13.05 -7.41
C GLY A 107 -7.77 -14.46 -7.05
N ALA A 108 -8.48 -15.49 -7.53
CA ALA A 108 -8.05 -16.88 -7.36
C ALA A 108 -6.68 -17.13 -8.03
N LEU A 109 -6.53 -16.72 -9.28
CA LEU A 109 -5.36 -16.99 -10.11
C LEU A 109 -4.10 -16.34 -9.56
N VAL A 110 -4.17 -15.14 -8.98
CA VAL A 110 -3.02 -14.47 -8.36
C VAL A 110 -2.36 -15.33 -7.28
N THR A 111 -3.17 -16.00 -6.44
CA THR A 111 -2.62 -16.85 -5.38
C THR A 111 -1.92 -18.09 -5.93
N VAL A 112 -2.55 -18.74 -6.92
CA VAL A 112 -1.99 -19.94 -7.57
C VAL A 112 -0.74 -19.59 -8.36
N ALA A 113 -0.75 -18.46 -9.08
CA ALA A 113 0.38 -17.98 -9.86
C ALA A 113 1.56 -17.65 -8.96
N LEU A 114 1.35 -16.93 -7.85
CA LEU A 114 2.41 -16.61 -6.90
C LEU A 114 3.02 -17.87 -6.28
N ASP A 115 2.19 -18.78 -5.77
CA ASP A 115 2.67 -20.03 -5.17
C ASP A 115 3.40 -20.89 -6.22
N GLY A 116 2.95 -20.88 -7.48
CA GLY A 116 3.60 -21.53 -8.60
C GLY A 116 4.97 -20.92 -8.92
N ILE A 117 5.09 -19.60 -8.96
CA ILE A 117 6.34 -18.88 -9.19
C ILE A 117 7.34 -19.17 -8.07
N ILE A 118 6.92 -19.07 -6.80
CA ILE A 118 7.78 -19.34 -5.63
C ILE A 118 8.29 -20.79 -5.66
N LYS A 119 7.41 -21.77 -5.92
CA LYS A 119 7.81 -23.17 -6.07
C LYS A 119 8.75 -23.37 -7.26
N GLY A 120 8.49 -22.70 -8.38
CA GLY A 120 9.35 -22.75 -9.56
C GLY A 120 10.77 -22.29 -9.25
N PHE A 121 10.92 -21.20 -8.50
CA PHE A 121 12.23 -20.70 -8.09
C PHE A 121 12.99 -21.65 -7.16
N ALA A 122 12.30 -22.48 -6.38
CA ALA A 122 12.96 -23.49 -5.54
C ALA A 122 13.64 -24.62 -6.34
N TYR A 123 13.29 -24.82 -7.62
CA TYR A 123 13.94 -25.80 -8.51
C TYR A 123 15.14 -25.23 -9.27
N LEU A 124 15.38 -23.92 -9.16
CA LEU A 124 16.49 -23.29 -9.85
C LEU A 124 17.83 -23.57 -9.17
N PRO A 125 18.94 -23.69 -9.92
CA PRO A 125 20.29 -23.91 -9.35
C PRO A 125 20.71 -22.88 -8.30
N VAL A 126 20.32 -21.62 -8.49
CA VAL A 126 20.52 -20.51 -7.56
C VAL A 126 19.15 -20.08 -7.06
N ASN A 127 18.82 -20.46 -5.83
CA ASN A 127 17.63 -19.92 -5.16
C ASN A 127 17.97 -18.53 -4.63
N PHE A 128 17.40 -17.50 -5.25
CA PHE A 128 17.63 -16.10 -4.90
C PHE A 128 16.45 -15.45 -4.16
N LEU A 129 15.45 -16.23 -3.74
CA LEU A 129 14.27 -15.68 -3.06
C LEU A 129 14.63 -15.02 -1.72
N ASP A 130 15.51 -15.65 -0.94
CA ASP A 130 15.96 -15.11 0.34
C ASP A 130 16.73 -13.80 0.15
N ALA A 131 17.58 -13.74 -0.89
CA ALA A 131 18.29 -12.53 -1.27
C ALA A 131 17.33 -11.43 -1.79
N LEU A 132 16.26 -11.82 -2.48
CA LEU A 132 15.23 -10.89 -2.96
C LEU A 132 14.45 -10.26 -1.80
N ALA A 133 14.26 -10.97 -0.69
CA ALA A 133 13.64 -10.42 0.52
C ALA A 133 14.40 -9.21 1.09
N ALA A 134 15.72 -9.14 0.87
CA ALA A 134 16.55 -8.01 1.30
C ALA A 134 16.19 -6.68 0.61
N VAL A 135 15.41 -6.71 -0.48
CA VAL A 135 14.84 -5.50 -1.11
C VAL A 135 14.00 -4.69 -0.11
N GLY A 136 13.32 -5.37 0.83
CA GLY A 136 12.45 -4.74 1.81
C GLY A 136 13.19 -3.99 2.93
N ASP A 137 14.47 -4.28 3.16
CA ASP A 137 15.19 -3.77 4.33
C ASP A 137 15.30 -2.24 4.36
N PRO A 138 15.77 -1.57 3.28
CA PRO A 138 15.86 -0.11 3.30
C PRO A 138 14.48 0.55 3.42
N ILE A 139 13.41 -0.12 2.96
CA ILE A 139 12.04 0.40 3.07
C ILE A 139 11.65 0.54 4.54
N ILE A 140 11.89 -0.49 5.35
CA ILE A 140 11.51 -0.50 6.78
C ILE A 140 12.14 0.70 7.51
N TYR A 141 13.40 1.02 7.22
CA TYR A 141 14.14 2.07 7.91
C TYR A 141 13.92 3.47 7.32
N ALA A 142 13.88 3.60 5.99
CA ALA A 142 13.79 4.89 5.33
C ALA A 142 12.36 5.44 5.33
N PHE A 143 11.34 4.58 5.20
CA PHE A 143 9.94 4.99 5.07
C PHE A 143 9.46 5.82 6.26
N VAL A 144 10.00 5.56 7.45
CA VAL A 144 9.77 6.30 8.70
C VAL A 144 9.98 7.82 8.54
N ALA A 145 10.81 8.26 7.61
CA ALA A 145 11.09 9.67 7.36
C ALA A 145 9.98 10.41 6.60
N PHE A 146 8.98 9.72 6.01
CA PHE A 146 7.99 10.36 5.14
C PHE A 146 7.23 11.52 5.79
N PRO A 147 6.82 11.48 7.08
CA PRO A 147 6.11 12.60 7.67
C PRO A 147 6.99 13.84 7.75
N ALA A 148 8.28 13.65 8.03
CA ALA A 148 9.24 14.73 8.14
C ALA A 148 9.55 15.36 6.78
N ILE A 149 9.65 14.54 5.73
CA ILE A 149 9.79 15.04 4.35
C ILE A 149 8.51 15.77 3.91
N ALA A 150 7.33 15.26 4.27
CA ALA A 150 6.06 15.92 3.96
C ALA A 150 5.94 17.28 4.65
N VAL A 151 6.37 17.39 5.91
CA VAL A 151 6.52 18.68 6.60
C VAL A 151 7.52 19.58 5.89
N GLY A 152 8.64 19.02 5.41
CA GLY A 152 9.64 19.76 4.64
C GLY A 152 9.10 20.34 3.35
N TYR A 153 8.30 19.58 2.61
CA TYR A 153 7.61 20.05 1.39
C TYR A 153 6.58 21.13 1.68
N GLN A 154 5.78 20.95 2.73
CA GLN A 154 4.65 21.83 3.00
C GLN A 154 5.04 23.11 3.74
N PHE A 155 5.88 22.99 4.78
CA PHE A 155 6.21 24.07 5.72
C PHE A 155 7.68 24.52 5.63
N GLY A 156 8.41 23.96 4.68
CA GLY A 156 9.79 24.33 4.37
C GLY A 156 10.86 23.54 5.13
N LYS A 157 12.10 23.69 4.66
CA LYS A 157 13.26 22.88 5.07
C LYS A 157 13.52 22.87 6.58
N LYS A 158 13.32 24.00 7.27
CA LYS A 158 13.54 24.11 8.73
C LYS A 158 12.56 23.24 9.53
N ALA A 159 11.27 23.29 9.19
CA ALA A 159 10.25 22.48 9.86
C ALA A 159 10.46 20.99 9.57
N GLY A 160 10.85 20.65 8.34
CA GLY A 160 11.22 19.28 7.97
C GLY A 160 12.40 18.76 8.79
N LEU A 161 13.49 19.54 8.91
CA LEU A 161 14.66 19.16 9.71
C LEU A 161 14.32 18.96 11.19
N ILE A 162 13.53 19.87 11.78
CA ILE A 162 13.06 19.73 13.16
C ILE A 162 12.28 18.42 13.34
N THR A 163 11.43 18.09 12.38
CA THR A 163 10.63 16.85 12.42
C THR A 163 11.50 15.60 12.28
N ILE A 164 12.54 15.63 11.44
CA ILE A 164 13.54 14.54 11.34
C ILE A 164 14.22 14.35 12.70
N ILE A 165 14.67 15.43 13.34
CA ILE A 165 15.35 15.36 14.64
C ILE A 165 14.43 14.74 15.70
N PHE A 166 13.18 15.18 15.81
CA PHE A 166 12.23 14.60 16.76
C PHE A 166 11.94 13.12 16.46
N SER A 167 11.73 12.77 15.19
CA SER A 167 11.47 11.38 14.79
C SER A 167 12.67 10.48 15.11
N PHE A 168 13.89 10.96 14.84
CA PHE A 168 15.13 10.28 15.20
C PHE A 168 15.29 10.11 16.71
N LEU A 169 15.06 11.15 17.50
CA LEU A 169 15.09 11.06 18.97
C LEU A 169 14.06 10.06 19.48
N GLY A 170 12.84 10.07 18.93
CA GLY A 170 11.81 9.10 19.23
C GLY A 170 12.29 7.67 18.97
N ARG A 171 12.92 7.43 17.82
CA ARG A 171 13.52 6.13 17.49
C ARG A 171 14.55 5.69 18.53
N VAL A 172 15.54 6.53 18.80
CA VAL A 172 16.67 6.21 19.70
C VAL A 172 16.21 5.96 21.12
N VAL A 173 15.25 6.74 21.62
CA VAL A 173 14.68 6.54 22.95
C VAL A 173 13.99 5.18 23.04
N ILE A 174 13.19 4.80 22.04
CA ILE A 174 12.50 3.51 22.02
C ILE A 174 13.48 2.34 21.90
N GLU A 175 14.50 2.44 21.05
CA GLU A 175 15.57 1.44 20.95
C GLU A 175 16.26 1.24 22.30
N ARG A 176 16.44 2.30 23.10
CA ARG A 176 17.11 2.21 24.39
C ARG A 176 16.25 1.60 25.50
N ILE A 177 14.94 1.86 25.50
CA ILE A 177 14.02 1.40 26.56
C ILE A 177 13.40 0.03 26.27
N ASN A 178 13.52 -0.47 25.04
CA ASN A 178 13.02 -1.80 24.68
C ASN A 178 13.90 -2.92 25.27
N PRO A 179 13.30 -4.05 25.68
CA PRO A 179 11.85 -4.29 25.79
C PRO A 179 11.25 -3.62 27.02
N LEU A 180 10.01 -3.11 26.91
CA LEU A 180 9.28 -2.52 28.03
C LEU A 180 8.52 -3.60 28.79
N THR A 181 8.73 -3.69 30.10
CA THR A 181 7.90 -4.54 30.96
C THR A 181 6.68 -3.76 31.43
N VAL A 182 5.51 -4.06 30.87
CA VAL A 182 4.23 -3.45 31.28
C VAL A 182 3.37 -4.53 31.91
N ALA A 183 2.98 -4.34 33.17
CA ALA A 183 2.12 -5.27 33.93
C ALA A 183 2.61 -6.74 33.90
N GLY A 184 3.93 -6.96 33.95
CA GLY A 184 4.56 -8.29 33.94
C GLY A 184 4.74 -8.92 32.55
N ASN A 185 4.31 -8.27 31.47
CA ASN A 185 4.52 -8.73 30.10
C ASN A 185 5.61 -7.89 29.41
N GLU A 186 6.50 -8.55 28.67
CA GLU A 186 7.46 -7.88 27.80
C GLU A 186 6.75 -7.39 26.52
N ILE A 187 6.73 -6.09 26.31
CA ILE A 187 6.21 -5.44 25.12
C ILE A 187 7.39 -4.76 24.41
N SER A 188 7.71 -5.22 23.20
CA SER A 188 8.67 -4.55 22.34
C SER A 188 7.94 -3.59 21.41
N LEU A 189 8.16 -2.29 21.57
CA LEU A 189 7.60 -1.28 20.67
C LEU A 189 8.47 -1.20 19.41
N SER A 190 7.86 -1.04 18.23
CA SER A 190 8.63 -0.81 17.01
C SER A 190 9.29 0.58 17.04
N PRO A 191 10.64 0.68 17.00
CA PRO A 191 11.32 1.97 16.85
C PRO A 191 10.86 2.73 15.61
N GLU A 192 10.65 2.02 14.50
CA GLU A 192 10.15 2.55 13.24
C GLU A 192 8.74 3.12 13.38
N GLY A 193 7.84 2.35 14.00
CA GLY A 193 6.46 2.76 14.23
C GLY A 193 6.37 4.02 15.11
N ILE A 194 7.18 4.10 16.17
CA ILE A 194 7.19 5.28 17.06
C ILE A 194 7.82 6.48 16.37
N ALA A 195 8.93 6.33 15.67
CA ALA A 195 9.55 7.42 14.94
C ALA A 195 8.60 8.01 13.88
N MET A 196 7.86 7.15 13.20
CA MET A 196 6.86 7.56 12.22
C MET A 196 5.66 8.25 12.90
N LEU A 197 5.21 7.74 14.05
CA LEU A 197 4.16 8.38 14.86
C LEU A 197 4.57 9.79 15.32
N VAL A 198 5.79 9.95 15.82
CA VAL A 198 6.36 11.25 16.22
C VAL A 198 6.38 12.20 15.03
N GLY A 199 6.85 11.74 13.87
CA GLY A 199 6.82 12.51 12.64
C GLY A 199 5.42 12.94 12.24
N MET A 200 4.43 12.06 12.36
CA MET A 200 3.03 12.37 12.09
C MET A 200 2.46 13.39 13.08
N ILE A 201 2.79 13.30 14.37
CA ILE A 201 2.39 14.29 15.37
C ILE A 201 2.95 15.68 15.01
N CYS A 202 4.22 15.76 14.60
CA CYS A 202 4.82 17.01 14.13
C CYS A 202 4.09 17.54 12.89
N LEU A 203 3.75 16.69 11.92
CA LEU A 203 2.98 17.09 10.74
C LEU A 203 1.63 17.69 11.12
N LEU A 204 0.87 17.00 11.99
CA LEU A 204 -0.42 17.50 12.48
C LEU A 204 -0.26 18.81 13.27
N PHE A 205 0.81 18.95 14.04
CA PHE A 205 1.12 20.17 14.78
C PHE A 205 1.39 21.36 13.85
N PHE A 206 2.25 21.19 12.84
CA PHE A 206 2.53 22.26 11.88
C PHE A 206 1.29 22.61 11.04
N ALA A 207 0.57 21.59 10.56
CA ALA A 207 -0.65 21.79 9.79
C ALA A 207 -1.77 22.47 10.60
N SER A 208 -1.95 22.13 11.88
CA SER A 208 -2.96 22.78 12.72
C SER A 208 -2.67 24.26 13.01
N ARG A 209 -1.41 24.68 12.91
CA ARG A 209 -0.98 26.07 13.12
C ARG A 209 -0.99 26.92 11.86
N ASP A 210 -1.03 26.28 10.69
CA ASP A 210 -1.09 26.98 9.42
C ASP A 210 -2.51 27.50 9.17
N LYS A 211 -2.65 28.83 9.31
CA LYS A 211 -3.89 29.58 9.10
C LYS A 211 -4.03 30.09 7.66
N SER A 212 -3.18 29.65 6.73
CA SER A 212 -3.34 30.03 5.32
C SER A 212 -4.72 29.56 4.84
N ARG A 213 -5.55 30.53 4.46
CA ARG A 213 -6.95 30.36 4.03
C ARG A 213 -7.05 29.32 2.92
N SER A 214 -7.94 28.35 3.06
CA SER A 214 -8.63 27.78 1.89
C SER A 214 -10.05 28.31 1.89
N GLU A 215 -10.51 28.72 0.72
CA GLU A 215 -11.91 29.11 0.45
C GLU A 215 -12.89 28.13 1.10
N GLU A 216 -13.96 28.67 1.70
CA GLU A 216 -15.10 27.87 2.13
C GLU A 216 -15.66 27.18 0.89
N ILE A 217 -15.34 25.89 0.72
CA ILE A 217 -16.02 25.09 -0.29
C ILE A 217 -17.46 24.94 0.18
N GLU A 218 -18.41 25.43 -0.62
CA GLU A 218 -19.84 25.41 -0.32
C GLU A 218 -20.27 24.02 0.17
N HIS A 219 -20.74 23.99 1.42
CA HIS A 219 -21.18 22.79 2.12
C HIS A 219 -22.27 21.99 1.37
N SER A 220 -23.05 22.67 0.51
CA SER A 220 -24.16 22.07 -0.23
C SER A 220 -23.71 21.03 -1.27
N MET A 221 -22.51 21.15 -1.84
CA MET A 221 -22.04 20.24 -2.90
C MET A 221 -21.62 18.85 -2.41
N PHE A 222 -21.22 18.70 -1.14
CA PHE A 222 -20.70 17.42 -0.63
C PHE A 222 -21.72 16.56 0.10
N ASP A 223 -22.83 17.14 0.56
CA ASP A 223 -23.81 16.41 1.35
C ASP A 223 -24.45 15.26 0.57
N ASP A 224 -24.71 15.43 -0.72
CA ASP A 224 -25.30 14.37 -1.56
C ASP A 224 -24.32 13.23 -1.84
N ASN A 225 -23.03 13.55 -2.03
CA ASN A 225 -21.98 12.56 -2.16
C ASN A 225 -21.78 11.76 -0.86
N ILE A 226 -21.82 12.43 0.30
CA ILE A 226 -21.73 11.75 1.60
C ILE A 226 -22.96 10.86 1.82
N LYS A 227 -24.17 11.33 1.49
CA LYS A 227 -25.40 10.52 1.55
C LYS A 227 -25.29 9.28 0.65
N ARG A 228 -24.77 9.45 -0.57
CA ARG A 228 -24.52 8.33 -1.51
C ARG A 228 -23.58 7.29 -0.91
N ILE A 229 -22.46 7.71 -0.31
CA ILE A 229 -21.51 6.79 0.33
C ILE A 229 -22.17 6.07 1.50
N ARG A 230 -22.89 6.79 2.37
CA ARG A 230 -23.60 6.20 3.52
C ARG A 230 -24.69 5.22 3.10
N LYS A 231 -25.41 5.49 2.01
CA LYS A 231 -26.42 4.56 1.48
C LYS A 231 -25.80 3.22 1.08
N ASN A 232 -24.52 3.22 0.68
CA ASN A 232 -23.79 2.02 0.27
C ASN A 232 -22.96 1.39 1.40
N ILE A 233 -23.12 1.82 2.66
CA ILE A 233 -22.34 1.29 3.81
C ILE A 233 -22.41 -0.24 3.92
N PHE A 234 -23.57 -0.84 3.64
CA PHE A 234 -23.78 -2.28 3.68
C PHE A 234 -23.01 -3.03 2.58
N TYR A 235 -22.65 -2.35 1.49
CA TYR A 235 -21.75 -2.90 0.48
C TYR A 235 -20.28 -2.71 0.84
N LEU A 236 -19.94 -1.67 1.61
CA LEU A 236 -18.55 -1.39 2.01
C LEU A 236 -18.07 -2.31 3.15
N MET A 237 -18.92 -2.59 4.14
CA MET A 237 -18.54 -3.39 5.31
C MET A 237 -18.02 -4.81 4.98
N PRO A 238 -18.64 -5.58 4.06
CA PRO A 238 -18.13 -6.91 3.69
C PRO A 238 -16.73 -6.87 3.08
N MET A 239 -16.38 -5.81 2.34
CA MET A 239 -15.04 -5.66 1.78
C MET A 239 -13.99 -5.53 2.89
N ALA A 240 -14.26 -4.68 3.88
CA ALA A 240 -13.36 -4.50 5.02
C ALA A 240 -13.22 -5.79 5.85
N ALA A 241 -14.30 -6.56 6.00
CA ALA A 241 -14.24 -7.88 6.64
C ALA A 241 -13.32 -8.84 5.88
N LEU A 242 -13.47 -8.94 4.54
CA LEU A 242 -12.63 -9.79 3.70
C LEU A 242 -11.15 -9.39 3.79
N ILE A 243 -10.86 -8.08 3.75
CA ILE A 243 -9.49 -7.56 3.89
C ILE A 243 -8.90 -7.94 5.26
N ALA A 244 -9.63 -7.70 6.35
CA ALA A 244 -9.15 -8.01 7.70
C ALA A 244 -8.98 -9.52 7.94
N ILE A 245 -9.88 -10.36 7.44
CA ILE A 245 -9.77 -11.83 7.51
C ILE A 245 -8.52 -12.30 6.78
N THR A 246 -8.27 -11.77 5.59
CA THR A 246 -7.10 -12.19 4.78
C THR A 246 -5.79 -11.71 5.41
N ALA A 247 -5.80 -10.52 6.03
CA ALA A 247 -4.68 -10.01 6.81
C ALA A 247 -4.38 -10.83 8.05
N HIS A 248 -5.40 -11.37 8.74
CA HIS A 248 -5.21 -12.26 9.89
C HIS A 248 -4.42 -13.53 9.52
N TYR A 249 -4.56 -14.03 8.30
CA TYR A 249 -3.73 -15.13 7.79
C TYR A 249 -2.33 -14.69 7.31
N HIS A 250 -2.02 -13.39 7.37
CA HIS A 250 -0.76 -12.79 6.93
C HIS A 250 -0.47 -12.99 5.43
N TRP A 251 -1.49 -13.27 4.62
CA TRP A 251 -1.34 -13.46 3.17
C TRP A 251 -1.47 -12.16 2.39
N LEU A 252 -2.03 -11.12 3.01
CA LEU A 252 -2.29 -9.83 2.41
C LEU A 252 -1.61 -8.75 3.24
N ALA A 253 -0.90 -7.87 2.56
CA ALA A 253 -0.36 -6.66 3.15
C ALA A 253 -0.68 -5.41 2.32
N GLY A 254 -0.61 -4.27 3.00
CA GLY A 254 -0.90 -2.96 2.46
C GLY A 254 0.28 -2.37 1.71
N GLU A 255 0.75 -1.22 2.17
CA GLU A 255 1.97 -0.57 1.70
C GLU A 255 3.24 -1.46 1.86
N PRO A 256 4.31 -1.19 1.08
CA PRO A 256 5.58 -1.91 1.08
C PRO A 256 6.19 -2.16 2.45
N ILE A 257 6.18 -1.15 3.31
CA ILE A 257 6.72 -1.26 4.67
C ILE A 257 5.93 -2.29 5.48
N ALA A 258 4.59 -2.31 5.36
CA ALA A 258 3.76 -3.30 6.04
C ALA A 258 4.03 -4.69 5.45
N ALA A 259 4.13 -4.83 4.13
CA ALA A 259 4.46 -6.10 3.49
C ALA A 259 5.83 -6.64 3.92
N ALA A 260 6.85 -5.78 4.00
CA ALA A 260 8.18 -6.14 4.47
C ALA A 260 8.18 -6.57 5.94
N LEU A 261 7.43 -5.88 6.82
CA LEU A 261 7.30 -6.24 8.23
C LEU A 261 6.53 -7.55 8.44
N VAL A 262 5.45 -7.77 7.68
CA VAL A 262 4.70 -9.04 7.71
C VAL A 262 5.58 -10.18 7.22
N GLY A 263 6.33 -10.00 6.12
CA GLY A 263 7.28 -10.99 5.60
C GLY A 263 8.36 -11.37 6.63
N LYS A 264 8.75 -10.45 7.51
CA LYS A 264 9.69 -10.69 8.62
C LYS A 264 9.06 -11.24 9.90
N GLY A 265 7.74 -11.50 9.92
CA GLY A 265 7.05 -11.99 11.12
C GLY A 265 6.69 -10.90 12.15
N SER A 266 6.89 -9.61 11.84
CA SER A 266 6.72 -8.49 12.78
C SER A 266 5.30 -7.88 12.72
N MET A 267 4.30 -8.66 13.13
CA MET A 267 2.87 -8.29 12.97
C MET A 267 2.47 -7.04 13.76
N THR A 268 2.96 -6.90 14.99
CA THR A 268 2.68 -5.71 15.82
C THR A 268 3.22 -4.43 15.17
N SER A 269 4.44 -4.49 14.63
CA SER A 269 5.04 -3.37 13.92
C SER A 269 4.27 -3.05 12.65
N ALA A 270 3.90 -4.07 11.87
CA ALA A 270 3.10 -3.90 10.66
C ALA A 270 1.72 -3.26 10.96
N ALA A 271 1.10 -3.65 12.08
CA ALA A 271 -0.18 -3.07 12.52
C ALA A 271 -0.05 -1.61 12.95
N ILE A 272 0.99 -1.26 13.71
CA ILE A 272 1.29 0.14 14.06
C ILE A 272 1.48 0.95 12.78
N VAL A 273 2.24 0.42 11.82
CA VAL A 273 2.48 1.09 10.55
C VAL A 273 1.18 1.33 9.78
N ALA A 274 0.32 0.32 9.67
CA ALA A 274 -0.97 0.42 9.01
C ALA A 274 -1.88 1.48 9.65
N ILE A 275 -1.90 1.57 10.98
CA ILE A 275 -2.69 2.59 11.71
C ILE A 275 -2.14 3.99 11.46
N VAL A 276 -0.82 4.17 11.54
CA VAL A 276 -0.18 5.48 11.33
C VAL A 276 -0.38 5.95 9.89
N GLN A 277 -0.28 5.04 8.91
CA GLN A 277 -0.59 5.35 7.52
C GLN A 277 -2.06 5.73 7.33
N ALA A 278 -2.99 5.03 7.97
CA ALA A 278 -4.39 5.42 7.88
C ALA A 278 -4.63 6.86 8.34
N LEU A 279 -3.97 7.30 9.42
CA LEU A 279 -3.99 8.70 9.86
C LEU A 279 -3.37 9.65 8.82
N ALA A 280 -2.30 9.23 8.15
CA ALA A 280 -1.61 10.03 7.13
C ALA A 280 -2.43 10.21 5.84
N PHE A 281 -3.09 9.15 5.37
CA PHE A 281 -3.87 9.15 4.14
C PHE A 281 -5.33 9.59 4.35
N MET A 282 -5.83 9.61 5.59
CA MET A 282 -7.20 10.01 5.92
C MET A 282 -7.61 11.34 5.25
N PRO A 283 -6.81 12.43 5.28
CA PRO A 283 -7.21 13.69 4.65
C PRO A 283 -7.46 13.58 3.14
N LEU A 284 -6.56 12.88 2.45
CA LEU A 284 -6.65 12.68 1.01
C LEU A 284 -7.87 11.82 0.64
N ILE A 285 -8.07 10.71 1.35
CA ILE A 285 -9.16 9.77 1.09
C ILE A 285 -10.52 10.42 1.34
N ILE A 286 -10.69 11.10 2.47
CA ILE A 286 -11.95 11.75 2.82
C ILE A 286 -12.27 12.86 1.83
N THR A 287 -11.30 13.71 1.48
CA THR A 287 -11.50 14.81 0.53
C THR A 287 -11.92 14.28 -0.84
N THR A 288 -11.19 13.31 -1.38
CA THR A 288 -11.49 12.75 -2.70
C THR A 288 -12.81 11.98 -2.71
N ALA A 289 -13.17 11.30 -1.61
CA ALA A 289 -14.48 10.64 -1.47
C ALA A 289 -15.64 11.64 -1.36
N MET A 290 -15.49 12.74 -0.62
CA MET A 290 -16.53 13.78 -0.53
C MET A 290 -16.75 14.47 -1.87
N ILE A 291 -15.69 14.72 -2.63
CA ILE A 291 -15.78 15.30 -3.99
C ILE A 291 -16.44 14.33 -4.97
N SER A 292 -16.11 13.04 -4.89
CA SER A 292 -16.53 12.06 -5.90
C SER A 292 -17.83 11.31 -5.61
N GLY A 293 -18.22 11.19 -4.34
CA GLY A 293 -19.27 10.28 -3.91
C GLY A 293 -18.91 8.79 -4.06
N VAL A 294 -17.63 8.49 -4.31
CA VAL A 294 -17.07 7.14 -4.43
C VAL A 294 -16.05 6.93 -3.31
N TYR A 295 -16.19 5.84 -2.54
CA TYR A 295 -15.34 5.61 -1.37
C TYR A 295 -14.05 4.84 -1.71
N GLY A 296 -13.13 4.74 -0.75
CA GLY A 296 -11.97 3.85 -0.85
C GLY A 296 -12.38 2.40 -0.60
N THR A 297 -11.99 1.48 -1.49
CA THR A 297 -12.30 0.04 -1.33
C THR A 297 -11.75 -0.54 -0.02
N ASN A 298 -10.62 -0.02 0.47
CA ASN A 298 -10.01 -0.36 1.75
C ASN A 298 -10.24 0.68 2.85
N GLY A 299 -11.17 1.63 2.72
CA GLY A 299 -11.44 2.64 3.76
C GLY A 299 -10.37 3.73 3.83
N TRP A 300 -10.00 4.21 5.02
CA TRP A 300 -8.87 5.15 5.22
C TRP A 300 -7.51 4.44 5.08
N CYS A 301 -7.27 3.77 3.96
CA CYS A 301 -6.06 3.00 3.69
C CYS A 301 -5.98 1.69 4.51
N ASP A 302 -4.83 1.37 5.10
CA ASP A 302 -4.50 -0.01 5.50
C ASP A 302 -4.88 -0.42 6.93
N TRP A 303 -5.52 0.44 7.74
CA TRP A 303 -5.76 0.09 9.14
C TRP A 303 -6.68 -1.13 9.38
N PHE A 304 -7.53 -1.54 8.42
CA PHE A 304 -8.24 -2.82 8.51
C PHE A 304 -7.28 -4.02 8.48
N LEU A 305 -6.19 -3.91 7.70
CA LEU A 305 -5.11 -4.90 7.70
C LEU A 305 -4.43 -4.92 9.06
N GLY A 306 -4.17 -3.74 9.65
CA GLY A 306 -3.62 -3.62 11.00
C GLY A 306 -4.47 -4.29 12.08
N LEU A 307 -5.80 -4.11 12.03
CA LEU A 307 -6.74 -4.82 12.91
C LEU A 307 -6.72 -6.33 12.65
N GLY A 308 -6.61 -6.74 11.38
CA GLY A 308 -6.50 -8.15 10.99
C GLY A 308 -5.25 -8.83 11.55
N TYR A 309 -4.08 -8.21 11.42
CA TYR A 309 -2.81 -8.74 11.93
C TYR A 309 -2.82 -8.99 13.45
N LEU A 310 -3.58 -8.19 14.20
CA LEU A 310 -3.66 -8.29 15.67
C LEU A 310 -4.85 -9.14 16.15
N ALA A 311 -5.74 -9.54 15.25
CA ALA A 311 -6.94 -10.27 15.63
C ALA A 311 -6.59 -11.69 16.10
N PRO A 312 -7.27 -12.22 17.14
CA PRO A 312 -6.99 -13.55 17.68
C PRO A 312 -7.49 -14.69 16.79
N ASN A 313 -8.47 -14.43 15.92
CA ASN A 313 -9.05 -15.42 15.00
C ASN A 313 -9.72 -14.69 13.81
N PRO A 314 -9.98 -15.38 12.68
CA PRO A 314 -10.48 -14.74 11.47
C PRO A 314 -11.89 -14.15 11.64
N LEU A 315 -12.74 -14.76 12.47
CA LEU A 315 -14.09 -14.23 12.71
C LEU A 315 -14.02 -12.86 13.41
N VAL A 316 -13.19 -12.74 14.44
CA VAL A 316 -12.95 -11.46 15.13
C VAL A 316 -12.33 -10.45 14.16
N ALA A 317 -11.37 -10.86 13.33
CA ALA A 317 -10.79 -9.99 12.30
C ALA A 317 -11.88 -9.41 11.37
N GLY A 318 -12.78 -10.26 10.87
CA GLY A 318 -13.88 -9.85 10.00
C GLY A 318 -14.84 -8.87 10.67
N ILE A 319 -15.21 -9.13 11.93
CA ILE A 319 -16.08 -8.24 12.72
C ILE A 319 -15.40 -6.89 12.96
N LEU A 320 -14.12 -6.88 13.33
CA LEU A 320 -13.34 -5.66 13.54
C LEU A 320 -13.24 -4.84 12.25
N GLY A 321 -12.90 -5.47 11.13
CA GLY A 321 -12.83 -4.81 9.82
C GLY A 321 -14.17 -4.20 9.39
N ALA A 322 -15.26 -4.99 9.45
CA ALA A 322 -16.60 -4.49 9.11
C ALA A 322 -17.03 -3.34 10.03
N SER A 323 -16.81 -3.47 11.34
CA SER A 323 -17.18 -2.45 12.32
C SER A 323 -16.39 -1.17 12.11
N ALA A 324 -15.09 -1.28 11.85
CA ALA A 324 -14.22 -0.15 11.56
C ALA A 324 -14.70 0.63 10.33
N MET A 325 -14.96 -0.05 9.20
CA MET A 325 -15.55 0.55 8.00
C MET A 325 -16.89 1.22 8.29
N GLY A 326 -17.75 0.57 9.08
CA GLY A 326 -19.02 1.13 9.50
C GLY A 326 -18.88 2.44 10.29
N ILE A 327 -17.88 2.51 11.18
CA ILE A 327 -17.55 3.71 11.95
C ILE A 327 -17.01 4.82 11.03
N GLU A 328 -16.08 4.50 10.12
CA GLU A 328 -15.53 5.49 9.19
C GLU A 328 -16.64 6.19 8.40
N VAL A 329 -17.47 5.40 7.71
CA VAL A 329 -18.49 5.90 6.80
C VAL A 329 -19.53 6.75 7.55
N LYS A 330 -19.90 6.34 8.76
CA LYS A 330 -20.78 7.14 9.63
C LYS A 330 -20.12 8.44 10.08
N SER A 331 -18.81 8.41 10.36
CA SER A 331 -18.04 9.56 10.83
C SER A 331 -17.67 10.59 9.74
N LEU A 332 -17.83 10.26 8.44
CA LEU A 332 -17.41 11.12 7.31
C LEU A 332 -17.84 12.58 7.44
N SER A 333 -19.12 12.89 7.69
CA SER A 333 -19.56 14.29 7.84
C SER A 333 -18.94 15.01 9.05
N ARG A 334 -18.59 14.28 10.11
CA ARG A 334 -17.95 14.89 11.30
C ARG A 334 -16.49 15.23 10.98
N ILE A 335 -15.79 14.29 10.34
CA ILE A 335 -14.37 14.47 10.01
C ILE A 335 -14.19 15.48 8.88
N GLY A 336 -15.03 15.46 7.85
CA GLY A 336 -15.03 16.48 6.80
C GLY A 336 -15.19 17.89 7.36
N ARG A 337 -16.13 18.09 8.31
CA ARG A 337 -16.28 19.37 9.02
C ARG A 337 -15.08 19.72 9.90
N ALA A 338 -14.46 18.73 10.55
CA ALA A 338 -13.24 18.95 11.33
C ALA A 338 -12.06 19.37 10.43
N MET A 339 -11.91 18.74 9.27
CA MET A 339 -10.86 19.06 8.30
C MET A 339 -11.02 20.46 7.70
N ASN A 340 -12.25 20.95 7.52
CA ASN A 340 -12.49 22.33 7.08
C ASN A 340 -11.93 23.38 8.07
N ARG A 341 -11.80 23.03 9.36
CA ARG A 341 -11.15 23.91 10.35
C ARG A 341 -9.63 23.93 10.24
N PHE A 342 -9.05 22.96 9.52
CA PHE A 342 -7.61 22.81 9.34
C PHE A 342 -7.26 22.59 7.85
N PRO A 343 -7.42 23.62 7.00
CA PRO A 343 -7.13 23.57 5.56
C PRO A 343 -5.78 22.94 5.20
N ALA A 344 -4.74 23.24 5.98
CA ALA A 344 -3.41 22.71 5.75
C ALA A 344 -3.34 21.18 5.88
N LEU A 345 -4.20 20.52 6.70
CA LEU A 345 -4.26 19.06 6.75
C LEU A 345 -4.75 18.44 5.44
N LYS A 346 -5.62 19.14 4.71
CA LYS A 346 -6.07 18.70 3.37
C LYS A 346 -4.92 18.80 2.37
N MET A 347 -4.14 19.87 2.42
CA MET A 347 -2.95 20.06 1.57
C MET A 347 -1.80 19.10 1.91
N SER A 348 -1.74 18.59 3.15
CA SER A 348 -0.75 17.60 3.55
C SER A 348 -0.88 16.30 2.77
N GLY A 349 -2.07 15.93 2.29
CA GLY A 349 -2.29 14.68 1.56
C GLY A 349 -1.38 14.51 0.34
N ASP A 350 -1.24 15.55 -0.49
CA ASP A 350 -0.41 15.50 -1.70
C ASP A 350 1.09 15.49 -1.35
N ASN A 351 1.50 16.24 -0.33
CA ASN A 351 2.88 16.25 0.17
C ASN A 351 3.27 14.92 0.80
N ILE A 352 2.34 14.26 1.50
CA ILE A 352 2.51 12.90 2.03
C ILE A 352 2.73 11.93 0.87
N ARG A 353 1.84 11.93 -0.14
CA ARG A 353 1.97 11.06 -1.34
C ARG A 353 3.33 11.24 -2.03
N THR A 354 3.74 12.49 -2.23
CA THR A 354 5.02 12.83 -2.88
C THR A 354 6.20 12.31 -2.07
N SER A 355 6.17 12.52 -0.75
CA SER A 355 7.23 12.10 0.17
C SER A 355 7.40 10.59 0.22
N MET A 356 6.28 9.84 0.29
CA MET A 356 6.32 8.38 0.28
C MET A 356 6.90 7.84 -1.02
N THR A 357 6.46 8.38 -2.16
CA THR A 357 6.96 7.97 -3.48
C THR A 357 8.47 8.15 -3.57
N GLN A 358 8.99 9.32 -3.19
CA GLN A 358 10.43 9.60 -3.29
C GLN A 358 11.27 8.74 -2.35
N ILE A 359 10.81 8.51 -1.12
CA ILE A 359 11.52 7.64 -0.19
C ILE A 359 11.55 6.22 -0.72
N LEU A 360 10.42 5.73 -1.22
CA LEU A 360 10.33 4.39 -1.80
C LEU A 360 11.20 4.23 -3.04
N GLU A 361 11.29 5.25 -3.91
CA GLU A 361 12.19 5.22 -5.09
C GLU A 361 13.65 4.97 -4.68
N ILE A 362 14.14 5.70 -3.67
CA ILE A 362 15.51 5.55 -3.19
C ILE A 362 15.67 4.21 -2.44
N ALA A 363 14.74 3.88 -1.53
CA ALA A 363 14.80 2.69 -0.71
C ALA A 363 14.77 1.40 -1.55
N LEU A 364 13.90 1.33 -2.56
CA LEU A 364 13.78 0.18 -3.46
C LEU A 364 14.99 0.05 -4.39
N LEU A 365 15.61 1.15 -4.79
CA LEU A 365 16.89 1.11 -5.52
C LEU A 365 18.00 0.53 -4.65
N VAL A 366 18.19 1.06 -3.43
CA VAL A 366 19.19 0.54 -2.48
C VAL A 366 18.92 -0.92 -2.14
N GLY A 367 17.65 -1.28 -1.93
CA GLY A 367 17.22 -2.66 -1.67
C GLY A 367 17.54 -3.59 -2.84
N GLY A 368 17.26 -3.15 -4.07
CA GLY A 368 17.62 -3.88 -5.28
C GLY A 368 19.12 -4.09 -5.43
N VAL A 369 19.94 -3.08 -5.12
CA VAL A 369 21.42 -3.19 -5.14
C VAL A 369 21.90 -4.20 -4.09
N ASN A 370 21.36 -4.13 -2.87
CA ASN A 370 21.70 -5.06 -1.80
C ASN A 370 21.32 -6.51 -2.15
N ALA A 371 20.09 -6.71 -2.64
CA ALA A 371 19.61 -8.01 -3.10
C ALA A 371 20.49 -8.53 -4.24
N GLY A 372 20.72 -7.72 -5.28
CA GLY A 372 21.59 -8.09 -6.39
C GLY A 372 22.98 -8.54 -5.93
N ASN A 373 23.57 -7.83 -4.96
CA ASN A 373 24.86 -8.23 -4.39
C ASN A 373 24.82 -9.55 -3.62
N GLN A 374 23.74 -9.85 -2.91
CA GLN A 374 23.57 -11.13 -2.23
C GLN A 374 23.39 -12.28 -3.22
N ILE A 375 22.73 -12.03 -4.36
CA ILE A 375 22.55 -13.02 -5.42
C ILE A 375 23.88 -13.32 -6.12
N TRP A 376 24.60 -12.26 -6.51
CA TRP A 376 25.89 -12.38 -7.18
C TRP A 376 26.80 -11.24 -6.72
N ALA A 377 27.74 -11.57 -5.83
CA ALA A 377 28.63 -10.60 -5.20
C ALA A 377 29.37 -9.73 -6.23
N GLY A 378 29.28 -8.41 -6.08
CA GLY A 378 29.85 -7.40 -6.98
C GLY A 378 29.13 -7.27 -8.32
N THR A 379 29.00 -8.38 -9.06
CA THR A 379 28.37 -8.40 -10.40
C THR A 379 26.90 -7.99 -10.34
N GLY A 380 26.16 -8.44 -9.34
CA GLY A 380 24.75 -8.08 -9.18
C GLY A 380 24.56 -6.58 -8.91
N MET A 381 25.44 -5.95 -8.13
CA MET A 381 25.42 -4.48 -7.98
C MET A 381 25.65 -3.79 -9.32
N PHE A 382 26.67 -4.24 -10.07
CA PHE A 382 26.99 -3.70 -11.39
C PHE A 382 25.78 -3.79 -12.34
N VAL A 383 25.11 -4.94 -12.40
CA VAL A 383 23.93 -5.14 -13.24
C VAL A 383 22.77 -4.24 -12.79
N VAL A 384 22.46 -4.18 -11.49
CA VAL A 384 21.33 -3.38 -10.99
C VAL A 384 21.52 -1.90 -11.29
N VAL A 385 22.70 -1.35 -10.98
CA VAL A 385 23.00 0.07 -11.24
C VAL A 385 22.99 0.36 -12.74
N SER A 386 23.58 -0.53 -13.56
CA SER A 386 23.59 -0.36 -15.02
C SER A 386 22.19 -0.36 -15.61
N LEU A 387 21.34 -1.31 -15.22
CA LEU A 387 19.94 -1.38 -15.67
C LEU A 387 19.12 -0.17 -15.21
N TYR A 388 19.34 0.32 -13.98
CA TYR A 388 18.67 1.51 -13.49
C TYR A 388 19.02 2.75 -14.32
N ILE A 389 20.30 2.96 -14.62
CA ILE A 389 20.76 4.08 -15.45
C ILE A 389 20.27 3.94 -16.90
N LEU A 390 20.30 2.73 -17.47
CA LEU A 390 19.74 2.48 -18.81
C LEU A 390 18.24 2.77 -18.86
N ASN A 391 17.50 2.46 -17.80
CA ASN A 391 16.08 2.80 -17.70
C ASN A 391 15.86 4.33 -17.70
N GLU A 392 16.70 5.12 -17.00
CA GLU A 392 16.64 6.59 -17.07
C GLU A 392 16.93 7.13 -18.48
N ILE A 393 17.97 6.60 -19.14
CA ILE A 393 18.36 7.00 -20.51
C ILE A 393 17.24 6.67 -21.51
N SER A 394 16.54 5.56 -21.31
CA SER A 394 15.49 5.07 -22.21
C SER A 394 14.14 5.76 -22.01
N GLY A 395 14.07 6.83 -21.21
CA GLY A 395 12.82 7.54 -20.94
C GLY A 395 11.92 6.86 -19.92
N ARG A 396 12.49 6.03 -19.04
CA ARG A 396 11.80 5.31 -17.94
C ARG A 396 10.67 4.39 -18.42
N PRO A 397 10.95 3.42 -19.31
CA PRO A 397 9.97 2.40 -19.68
C PRO A 397 9.48 1.60 -18.46
N VAL A 398 10.35 1.45 -17.44
CA VAL A 398 10.01 0.88 -16.14
C VAL A 398 9.93 2.03 -15.12
N MET A 399 8.89 2.03 -14.29
CA MET A 399 8.76 3.01 -13.22
C MET A 399 9.95 2.95 -12.24
N LYS A 400 10.38 4.10 -11.73
CA LYS A 400 11.54 4.19 -10.81
C LYS A 400 11.42 3.28 -9.58
N LEU A 401 10.23 3.25 -8.98
CA LEU A 401 9.91 2.37 -7.85
C LEU A 401 10.20 0.90 -8.15
N ALA A 402 10.06 0.49 -9.41
CA ALA A 402 10.22 -0.89 -9.86
C ALA A 402 11.61 -1.25 -10.33
N ALA A 403 12.36 -0.25 -10.78
CA ALA A 403 13.61 -0.47 -11.51
C ALA A 403 14.62 -1.26 -10.67
N GLY A 404 14.79 -0.92 -9.39
CA GLY A 404 15.67 -1.66 -8.46
C GLY A 404 15.25 -3.11 -8.26
N PRO A 405 14.02 -3.38 -7.77
CA PRO A 405 13.54 -4.75 -7.55
C PRO A 405 13.52 -5.63 -8.81
N ILE A 406 13.07 -5.09 -9.96
CA ILE A 406 13.07 -5.83 -11.23
C ILE A 406 14.50 -6.15 -11.67
N ALA A 407 15.42 -5.21 -11.52
CA ALA A 407 16.83 -5.48 -11.85
C ALA A 407 17.43 -6.57 -10.96
N ALA A 408 17.08 -6.63 -9.66
CA ALA A 408 17.50 -7.72 -8.78
C ALA A 408 16.95 -9.09 -9.23
N ILE A 409 15.68 -9.14 -9.68
CA ILE A 409 15.10 -10.35 -10.29
C ILE A 409 15.88 -10.75 -11.55
N ILE A 410 16.24 -9.78 -12.41
CA ILE A 410 17.05 -10.04 -13.60
C ILE A 410 18.42 -10.62 -13.22
N VAL A 411 19.07 -10.11 -12.16
CA VAL A 411 20.32 -10.71 -11.63
C VAL A 411 20.10 -12.17 -11.23
N GLY A 412 19.00 -12.49 -10.54
CA GLY A 412 18.65 -13.86 -10.18
C GLY A 412 18.47 -14.78 -11.38
N VAL A 413 17.81 -14.30 -12.44
CA VAL A 413 17.66 -15.04 -13.70
C VAL A 413 19.02 -15.24 -14.38
N LEU A 414 19.86 -14.21 -14.45
CA LEU A 414 21.19 -14.29 -15.06
C LEU A 414 22.10 -15.25 -14.27
N ALA A 415 22.13 -15.17 -12.95
CA ALA A 415 22.91 -16.07 -12.10
C ALA A 415 22.55 -17.54 -12.36
N ASN A 416 21.25 -17.83 -12.55
CA ASN A 416 20.79 -19.18 -12.89
C ASN A 416 21.21 -19.63 -14.29
N ILE A 417 21.09 -18.77 -15.30
CA ILE A 417 21.55 -19.08 -16.66
C ILE A 417 23.06 -19.39 -16.64
N PHE A 418 23.85 -18.55 -15.98
CA PHE A 418 25.30 -18.72 -15.90
C PHE A 418 25.69 -19.94 -15.05
N ALA A 419 24.92 -20.30 -14.03
CA ALA A 419 25.14 -21.51 -13.24
C ALA A 419 24.93 -22.77 -14.10
N VAL A 420 23.89 -22.81 -14.94
CA VAL A 420 23.66 -23.93 -15.88
C VAL A 420 24.78 -24.03 -16.92
N LEU A 421 25.34 -22.90 -17.35
CA LEU A 421 26.47 -22.86 -18.29
C LEU A 421 27.83 -23.16 -17.64
N GLY A 422 27.89 -23.37 -16.32
CA GLY A 422 29.13 -23.59 -15.57
C GLY A 422 30.02 -22.35 -15.41
N LEU A 423 29.49 -21.16 -15.71
CA LEU A 423 30.19 -19.87 -15.65
C LEU A 423 29.96 -19.11 -14.34
N HIS A 424 29.02 -19.57 -13.52
CA HIS A 424 28.78 -19.08 -12.17
C HIS A 424 28.91 -20.22 -11.18
N ILE A 425 29.84 -20.09 -10.23
CA ILE A 425 29.98 -21.04 -9.12
C ILE A 425 28.97 -20.62 -8.06
N VAL A 426 27.97 -21.47 -7.85
CA VAL A 426 27.02 -21.31 -6.72
C VAL A 426 27.83 -21.43 -5.44
N ALA A 427 27.82 -20.37 -4.63
CA ALA A 427 28.49 -20.35 -3.33
C ALA A 427 27.69 -21.14 -2.28
#